data_AF-A0AAU1ICJ7-F1
#
_entry.id   AF-A0AAU1ICJ7-F1
#
_cell.length_a   1.000
_cell.length_b   1.000
_cell.length_c   1.000
_cell.angle_alpha   90.00
_cell.angle_beta   90.00
_cell.angle_gamma   90.00
#
_symmetry.space_group_name_H-M   'P 1'
#
loop_
_entity.id
_entity.type
_entity.pdbx_description
1 polymer ?
#
loop_
_entity_poly.entity_id
_entity_poly.type
_entity_poly.pdbx_seq_one_letter_code
_entity_poly.pdbx_strand_id
1 'polypeptide(L)'
;MTVIVESASEWLDTITAQARSAQAKVFSVSVPVSHPATSDQAHEHLLSAAIEGIEREGWTLDSMSTYGASSAYEGPAFWALLVFRTAYRGRV
;
A
#
# COMPACT_ATOMS: atom_id res chain seq x y z
N MET A 1 -2.02 18.64 -0.91
CA MET A 1 -0.57 18.42 -0.71
C MET A 1 -0.28 17.05 -1.27
N THR A 2 0.36 16.98 -2.43
CA THR A 2 0.68 15.73 -3.12
C THR A 2 2.01 15.25 -2.55
N VAL A 3 2.00 14.13 -1.83
CA VAL A 3 3.23 13.51 -1.33
C VAL A 3 3.96 12.96 -2.56
N ILE A 4 5.00 13.66 -3.00
CA ILE A 4 5.94 13.12 -3.98
C ILE A 4 6.79 12.15 -3.18
N VAL A 5 6.57 10.86 -3.39
CA VAL A 5 7.38 9.85 -2.73
C VAL A 5 8.68 9.71 -3.51
N GLU A 6 9.81 9.99 -2.87
CA GLU A 6 11.12 10.01 -3.52
C GLU A 6 11.73 8.59 -3.64
N SER A 7 11.21 7.61 -2.89
CA SER A 7 11.63 6.20 -2.98
C SER A 7 10.59 5.20 -2.46
N ALA A 8 10.67 3.95 -2.90
CA ALA A 8 9.82 2.85 -2.41
C ALA A 8 9.88 2.69 -0.87
N SER A 9 11.06 2.85 -0.27
CA SER A 9 11.25 2.71 1.17
C SER A 9 10.56 3.85 1.95
N GLU A 10 10.67 5.09 1.48
CA GLU A 10 9.99 6.23 2.11
C GLU A 10 8.47 6.12 2.01
N TRP A 11 7.96 5.58 0.92
CA TRP A 11 6.54 5.24 0.78
C TRP A 11 6.12 4.19 1.81
N LEU A 12 6.88 3.10 1.94
CA LEU A 12 6.62 2.03 2.91
C LEU A 12 6.60 2.55 4.35
N ASP A 13 7.54 3.41 4.71
CA ASP A 13 7.59 4.05 6.04
C ASP A 13 6.36 4.93 6.27
N THR A 14 5.95 5.70 5.25
CA THR A 14 4.77 6.58 5.31
C THR A 14 3.49 5.78 5.55
N ILE A 15 3.26 4.71 4.79
CA ILE A 15 2.04 3.90 4.93
C ILE A 15 2.02 3.13 6.25
N THR A 16 3.18 2.69 6.73
CA THR A 16 3.31 1.98 8.01
C THR A 16 3.03 2.92 9.17
N ALA A 17 3.55 4.16 9.12
CA ALA A 17 3.25 5.19 10.12
C ALA A 17 1.77 5.59 10.16
N GLN A 18 1.11 5.61 9.00
CA GLN A 18 -0.33 5.83 8.90
C GLN A 18 -1.12 4.67 9.50
N ALA A 19 -0.75 3.42 9.22
CA ALA A 19 -1.37 2.23 9.81
C ALA A 19 -1.24 2.21 11.33
N ARG A 20 -0.06 2.55 11.87
CA ARG A 20 0.18 2.68 13.32
C ARG A 20 -0.74 3.71 13.99
N SER A 21 -0.96 4.83 13.31
CA SER A 21 -1.75 5.95 13.85
C SER A 21 -3.25 5.83 13.58
N ALA A 22 -3.65 4.88 12.73
CA ALA A 22 -5.04 4.69 12.34
C ALA A 22 -5.85 4.12 13.51
N GLN A 23 -6.87 4.86 13.93
CA GLN A 23 -7.86 4.42 14.94
C GLN A 23 -9.10 3.77 14.29
N ALA A 24 -9.04 3.50 12.98
CA ALA A 24 -10.15 2.94 12.23
C ALA A 24 -10.23 1.41 12.37
N LYS A 25 -11.38 0.82 12.02
CA LYS A 25 -11.51 -0.65 11.90
C LYS A 25 -10.92 -1.19 10.61
N VAL A 26 -10.80 -0.32 9.60
CA VAL A 26 -10.34 -0.62 8.25
C VAL A 26 -9.30 0.43 7.85
N PHE A 27 -8.19 -0.02 7.29
CA PHE A 27 -7.13 0.80 6.72
C PHE A 27 -6.92 0.36 5.27
N SER A 28 -6.84 1.30 4.32
CA SER A 28 -6.66 0.96 2.91
C SER A 28 -5.53 1.77 2.31
N VAL A 29 -4.72 1.13 1.47
CA VAL A 29 -3.59 1.77 0.81
C VAL A 29 -3.52 1.32 -0.65
N SER A 30 -3.18 2.27 -1.52
CA SER A 30 -2.90 2.00 -2.93
C SER A 30 -1.40 1.85 -3.13
N VAL A 31 -0.98 0.70 -3.64
CA VAL A 31 0.41 0.34 -3.90
C VAL A 31 0.67 0.39 -5.41
N PRO A 32 1.71 1.08 -5.90
CA PRO A 32 2.07 1.00 -7.30
C PRO A 32 2.65 -0.39 -7.61
N VAL A 33 1.97 -1.13 -8.47
CA VAL A 33 2.37 -2.48 -8.95
C VAL A 33 3.20 -2.37 -10.22
N SER A 34 3.24 -1.22 -10.87
CA SER A 34 4.22 -0.89 -11.90
C SER A 34 4.46 0.60 -11.85
N HIS A 35 5.70 1.01 -11.61
CA HIS A 35 6.11 2.39 -11.80
C HIS A 35 7.15 2.42 -12.92
N PRO A 36 7.02 3.31 -13.92
CA PRO A 36 7.98 3.37 -15.03
C PRO A 36 9.42 3.66 -14.57
N ALA A 37 9.60 4.27 -13.39
CA ALA A 37 10.91 4.50 -12.77
C ALA A 37 11.44 3.35 -11.89
N THR A 38 10.68 2.28 -11.67
CA THR A 38 11.09 1.10 -10.88
C THR A 38 10.89 -0.20 -11.68
N SER A 39 11.17 -0.16 -12.98
CA SER A 39 11.03 -1.32 -13.89
C SER A 39 11.89 -2.53 -13.50
N ASP A 40 12.91 -2.32 -12.67
CA ASP A 40 13.87 -3.35 -12.22
C ASP A 40 13.52 -3.94 -10.84
N GLN A 41 12.57 -3.36 -10.09
CA GLN A 41 12.10 -3.97 -8.85
C GLN A 41 10.97 -4.93 -9.16
N ALA A 42 11.17 -6.22 -8.85
CA ALA A 42 10.12 -7.22 -8.94
C ALA A 42 8.90 -6.72 -8.15
N HIS A 43 7.80 -6.44 -8.87
CA HIS A 43 6.58 -5.85 -8.33
C HIS A 43 6.02 -6.58 -7.10
N GLU A 44 6.28 -7.88 -7.02
CA GLU A 44 5.96 -8.74 -5.88
C GLU A 44 6.66 -8.31 -4.58
N HIS A 45 7.86 -7.73 -4.67
CA HIS A 45 8.63 -7.29 -3.51
C HIS A 45 8.00 -6.08 -2.82
N LEU A 46 7.52 -5.10 -3.60
CA LEU A 46 6.86 -3.91 -3.05
C LEU A 46 5.53 -4.24 -2.39
N LEU A 47 4.74 -5.10 -3.02
CA LEU A 47 3.48 -5.58 -2.45
C LEU A 47 3.71 -6.35 -1.15
N SER A 48 4.67 -7.28 -1.15
CA SER A 48 5.00 -8.07 0.03
C SER A 48 5.51 -7.19 1.17
N ALA A 49 6.42 -6.24 0.89
CA ALA A 49 6.95 -5.33 1.90
C ALA A 49 5.86 -4.42 2.51
N ALA A 50 4.90 -3.96 1.70
CA ALA A 50 3.77 -3.16 2.19
C ALA A 50 2.86 -3.96 3.12
N ILE A 51 2.54 -5.20 2.74
CA ILE A 51 1.73 -6.11 3.56
C ILE A 51 2.46 -6.39 4.88
N GLU A 52 3.72 -6.81 4.83
CA GLU A 52 4.51 -7.13 6.02
C GLU A 52 4.67 -5.93 6.97
N GLY A 53 4.88 -4.73 6.42
CA GLY A 53 4.99 -3.50 7.20
C GLY A 53 3.71 -3.18 7.97
N ILE A 54 2.56 -3.26 7.30
CA ILE A 54 1.25 -2.96 7.90
C ILE A 54 0.83 -4.06 8.88
N GLU A 55 1.08 -5.34 8.56
CA GLU A 55 0.76 -6.45 9.46
C GLU A 55 1.57 -6.41 10.76
N ARG A 56 2.82 -5.93 10.73
CA ARG A 56 3.65 -5.71 11.94
C ARG A 56 3.02 -4.70 12.90
N GLU A 57 2.20 -3.78 12.40
CA GLU A 57 1.48 -2.78 13.21
C GLU A 57 0.13 -3.31 13.75
N GLY A 58 -0.14 -4.61 13.65
CA GLY A 58 -1.35 -5.22 14.23
C GLY A 58 -2.58 -5.15 13.31
N TRP A 59 -2.34 -5.06 12.00
CA TRP A 59 -3.37 -5.15 10.98
C TRP A 59 -3.32 -6.53 10.30
N THR A 60 -4.39 -6.90 9.59
CA THR A 60 -4.44 -8.12 8.79
C THR A 60 -5.02 -7.79 7.44
N LEU A 61 -4.38 -8.27 6.36
CA LEU A 61 -4.91 -8.09 5.02
C LEU A 61 -6.28 -8.78 4.90
N ASP A 62 -7.31 -8.00 4.58
CA ASP A 62 -8.69 -8.47 4.42
C ASP A 62 -9.01 -8.71 2.93
N SER A 63 -8.60 -7.79 2.06
CA SER A 63 -8.73 -7.95 0.61
C SER A 63 -7.65 -7.20 -0.17
N MET A 64 -7.38 -7.69 -1.37
CA MET A 64 -6.50 -7.07 -2.35
C MET A 64 -7.26 -6.97 -3.66
N SER A 65 -7.23 -5.80 -4.31
CA SER A 65 -7.82 -5.57 -5.62
C SER A 65 -6.83 -4.81 -6.49
N THR A 66 -6.56 -5.31 -7.69
CA THR A 66 -5.73 -4.60 -8.66
C THR A 66 -6.60 -3.79 -9.60
N TYR A 67 -6.16 -2.57 -9.91
CA TYR A 67 -6.80 -1.71 -10.89
C TYR A 67 -5.74 -1.08 -11.78
N GLY A 68 -5.98 -1.12 -13.08
CA GLY A 68 -5.17 -0.44 -14.09
C GLY A 68 -5.87 0.84 -14.51
N ALA A 69 -5.14 1.95 -14.61
CA ALA A 69 -5.66 3.10 -15.33
C ALA A 69 -5.79 2.75 -16.82
N SER A 70 -6.96 3.01 -17.40
CA SER A 70 -7.11 2.93 -18.86
C SER A 70 -6.17 3.94 -19.53
N SER A 71 -5.74 3.60 -20.74
CA SER A 71 -4.65 4.17 -21.56
C SER A 71 -4.64 5.70 -21.84
N ALA A 72 -5.37 6.52 -21.10
CA ALA A 72 -5.38 7.98 -21.21
C ALA A 72 -4.30 8.67 -20.33
N TYR A 73 -3.58 7.92 -19.51
CA TYR A 73 -2.38 8.37 -18.77
C TYR A 73 -1.14 7.71 -19.38
N GLU A 74 -0.10 8.49 -19.69
CA GLU A 74 1.16 8.02 -20.32
C GLU A 74 2.07 7.17 -19.41
N GLY A 75 1.49 6.32 -18.55
CA GLY A 75 2.26 5.39 -17.73
C GLY A 75 1.48 4.13 -17.37
N PRO A 76 2.13 2.98 -17.16
CA PRO A 76 1.47 1.78 -16.67
C PRO A 76 1.03 2.01 -15.21
N ALA A 77 -0.12 2.65 -14.99
CA ALA A 77 -0.66 2.86 -13.65
C ALA A 77 -1.42 1.60 -13.21
N PHE A 78 -0.67 0.51 -12.98
CA PHE A 78 -1.18 -0.66 -12.28
C PHE A 78 -1.02 -0.39 -10.78
N TRP A 79 -2.13 -0.32 -10.08
CA TRP A 79 -2.17 -0.15 -8.63
C TRP A 79 -2.85 -1.35 -7.99
N ALA A 80 -2.41 -1.71 -6.78
CA ALA A 80 -3.11 -2.64 -5.92
C ALA A 80 -3.70 -1.84 -4.76
N LEU A 81 -5.02 -1.89 -4.61
CA LEU A 81 -5.68 -1.54 -3.38
C LEU A 81 -5.51 -2.69 -2.39
N LEU A 82 -4.80 -2.45 -1.31
CA LEU A 82 -4.75 -3.34 -0.16
C LEU A 82 -5.69 -2.80 0.91
N VAL A 83 -6.61 -3.64 1.36
CA VAL A 83 -7.54 -3.33 2.45
C VAL A 83 -7.19 -4.20 3.63
N PHE A 84 -6.93 -3.55 4.75
CA PHE A 84 -6.57 -4.17 6.01
C PHE A 84 -7.66 -3.94 7.04
N ARG A 85 -7.86 -4.94 7.90
CA ARG A 85 -8.68 -4.84 9.09
C ARG A 85 -7.81 -4.84 10.33
N THR A 86 -8.26 -4.17 11.38
CA THR A 86 -7.56 -4.26 12.66
C THR A 86 -7.58 -5.71 13.18
N ALA A 87 -6.43 -6.22 13.64
CA ALA A 87 -6.34 -7.52 14.29
C ALA A 87 -6.84 -7.46 15.75
N TYR A 88 -7.03 -6.26 16.29
CA TYR A 88 -7.56 -6.06 17.64
C TYR A 88 -9.04 -6.49 17.70
N ARG A 89 -9.32 -7.58 18.42
CA ARG A 89 -10.66 -7.99 18.85
C ARG A 89 -11.14 -7.25 20.12
N GLY A 90 -10.54 -6.10 20.45
CA GLY A 90 -10.92 -5.26 21.59
C GLY A 90 -11.86 -4.12 21.17
N ARG A 91 -12.80 -3.75 22.04
CA ARG A 91 -13.80 -2.70 21.81
C ARG A 91 -13.11 -1.35 21.62
N VAL A 92 -13.36 -0.70 20.47
CA VAL A 92 -13.04 0.73 20.22
C VAL A 92 -13.78 1.60 21.23
#